data_AF-A0A349JXJ5-F1
#
_entry.id   AF-A0A349JXJ5-F1
#
_cell.length_a   1.000
_cell.length_b   1.000
_cell.length_c   1.000
_cell.angle_alpha   90.00
_cell.angle_beta   90.00
_cell.angle_gamma   90.00
#
_symmetry.space_group_name_H-M   'P 1'
#
loop_
_entity.id
_entity.type
_entity.pdbx_description
1 polymer ?
#
loop_
_entity_poly.entity_id
_entity_poly.type
_entity_poly.pdbx_seq_one_letter_code
_entity_poly.pdbx_strand_id
1 'polypeptide(L)'
;MTARAKLRAAGRGGFTLIEVMVVIAVIAMLAALVGPNVFRNVGTARDAAARSQIELLGAALDSYRLDNGRYPTSAQGLDALRTAPTIHPLPNNWRGPYLRKEVPLDPWGNLYVFLSPGEVNPTGYDLLSLGADGVLGGEGEDGDVVSWE
;
A
#
# COMPACT_ATOMS: atom_id res chain seq x y z
N MET A 1 64.23 -9.40 -58.85
CA MET A 1 63.12 -8.64 -58.23
C MET A 1 62.29 -9.58 -57.38
N THR A 2 62.29 -9.45 -56.05
CA THR A 2 61.15 -9.83 -55.19
C THR A 2 61.33 -9.18 -53.82
N ALA A 3 60.46 -8.21 -53.52
CA ALA A 3 60.47 -7.41 -52.30
C ALA A 3 59.86 -8.20 -51.13
N ARG A 4 60.48 -8.11 -49.94
CA ARG A 4 59.95 -8.65 -48.69
C ARG A 4 58.86 -7.72 -48.13
N ALA A 5 57.63 -8.20 -48.03
CA ALA A 5 56.54 -7.50 -47.35
C ALA A 5 56.74 -7.56 -45.82
N LYS A 6 56.79 -6.40 -45.17
CA LYS A 6 56.77 -6.28 -43.70
C LYS A 6 55.31 -6.25 -43.23
N LEU A 7 54.84 -7.34 -42.61
CA LEU A 7 53.58 -7.36 -41.88
C LEU A 7 53.70 -6.45 -40.64
N ARG A 8 52.98 -5.33 -40.63
CA ARG A 8 52.84 -4.49 -39.44
C ARG A 8 51.87 -5.17 -38.47
N ALA A 9 52.37 -5.57 -37.31
CA ALA A 9 51.53 -6.01 -36.20
C ALA A 9 50.67 -4.83 -35.74
N ALA A 10 49.35 -4.97 -35.83
CA ALA A 10 48.41 -4.02 -35.26
C ALA A 10 48.58 -4.04 -33.74
N GLY A 11 49.04 -2.92 -33.17
CA GLY A 11 49.26 -2.78 -31.73
C GLY A 11 47.95 -3.01 -30.98
N ARG A 12 47.95 -4.01 -30.11
CA ARG A 12 46.89 -4.17 -29.11
C ARG A 12 47.05 -3.05 -28.09
N GLY A 13 46.17 -2.05 -28.14
CA GLY A 13 46.09 -1.01 -27.10
C GLY A 13 45.63 -1.65 -25.79
N GLY A 14 46.47 -1.53 -24.75
CA GLY A 14 46.09 -1.88 -23.38
C GLY A 14 45.32 -0.72 -22.74
N PHE A 15 44.34 -1.05 -21.91
CA PHE A 15 43.61 -0.09 -21.08
C PHE A 15 44.57 0.69 -20.17
N THR A 16 44.33 1.98 -20.03
CA THR A 16 45.10 2.83 -19.10
C THR A 16 44.43 2.84 -17.72
N LEU A 17 45.22 3.00 -16.65
CA LEU A 17 44.69 3.12 -15.29
C LEU A 17 43.73 4.33 -15.16
N ILE A 18 44.05 5.43 -15.84
CA ILE A 18 43.22 6.64 -15.86
C ILE A 18 41.81 6.37 -16.41
N GLU A 19 41.71 5.54 -17.44
CA GLU A 19 40.42 5.22 -18.09
C GLU A 19 39.50 4.45 -17.14
N VAL A 20 40.05 3.51 -16.36
CA VAL A 20 39.30 2.79 -15.33
C VAL A 20 38.92 3.70 -14.16
N MET A 21 39.81 4.62 -13.76
CA MET A 21 39.52 5.59 -12.69
C MET A 21 38.36 6.51 -13.03
N VAL A 22 38.31 7.03 -14.27
CA VAL A 22 37.21 7.90 -14.72
C VAL A 22 35.88 7.14 -14.73
N VAL A 23 35.87 5.88 -15.18
CA VAL A 23 34.65 5.06 -15.20
C VAL A 23 34.11 4.84 -13.79
N ILE A 24 34.95 4.50 -12.82
CA ILE A 24 34.53 4.28 -11.43
C ILE A 24 34.01 5.58 -10.81
N ALA A 25 34.63 6.72 -11.10
CA ALA A 25 34.18 8.02 -10.61
C ALA A 25 32.77 8.38 -11.13
N VAL A 26 32.49 8.13 -12.42
CA VAL A 26 31.15 8.36 -13.00
C VAL A 26 30.13 7.40 -12.40
N ILE A 27 30.45 6.12 -12.22
CA ILE A 27 29.54 5.15 -11.60
C ILE A 27 29.21 5.53 -10.16
N ALA A 28 30.21 5.94 -9.37
CA ALA A 28 30.00 6.38 -7.99
C ALA A 28 29.11 7.63 -7.89
N MET A 29 29.30 8.60 -8.80
CA MET A 29 28.45 9.79 -8.89
C MET A 29 27.01 9.45 -9.28
N LEU A 30 26.80 8.57 -10.28
CA LEU A 30 25.48 8.13 -10.69
C LEU A 30 24.77 7.33 -9.60
N ALA A 31 25.49 6.45 -8.90
CA ALA A 31 24.95 5.67 -7.79
C ALA A 31 24.45 6.57 -6.65
N ALA A 32 25.17 7.66 -6.35
CA ALA A 32 24.75 8.64 -5.34
C ALA A 32 23.45 9.38 -5.71
N LEU A 33 23.17 9.57 -7.00
CA LEU A 33 21.96 10.25 -7.48
C LEU A 33 20.73 9.36 -7.52
N VAL A 34 20.90 8.05 -7.81
CA VAL A 34 19.78 7.14 -8.07
C VAL A 34 19.35 6.36 -6.82
N GLY A 35 20.22 6.20 -5.81
CA GLY A 35 20.00 5.33 -4.66
C GLY A 35 18.75 5.58 -3.79
N PRO A 36 18.44 6.82 -3.34
CA PRO A 36 17.47 6.99 -2.25
C PRO A 36 16.02 7.30 -2.67
N ASN A 37 15.71 7.52 -3.96
CA ASN A 37 14.42 8.13 -4.33
C ASN A 37 13.28 7.15 -4.69
N VAL A 38 13.54 5.84 -4.76
CA VAL A 38 12.54 4.85 -5.22
C VAL A 38 11.62 4.39 -4.10
N PHE A 39 12.14 4.27 -2.86
CA PHE A 39 11.37 3.69 -1.74
C PHE A 39 10.35 4.66 -1.14
N ARG A 40 10.61 5.97 -1.15
CA ARG A 40 9.73 6.96 -0.51
C ARG A 40 8.39 7.19 -1.22
N ASN A 41 8.31 6.84 -2.52
CA ASN A 41 7.11 7.05 -3.32
C ASN A 41 6.12 5.86 -3.27
N VAL A 42 6.58 4.68 -2.84
CA VAL A 42 5.71 3.49 -2.76
C VAL A 42 4.89 3.52 -1.47
N GLY A 43 5.51 3.89 -0.33
CA GLY A 43 4.81 4.03 0.94
C GLY A 43 3.64 5.02 0.86
N THR A 44 3.88 6.22 0.30
CA THR A 44 2.82 7.23 0.15
C THR A 44 1.68 6.80 -0.76
N ALA A 45 1.96 5.99 -1.79
CA ALA A 45 0.93 5.45 -2.68
C ALA A 45 0.06 4.40 -1.98
N ARG A 46 0.65 3.56 -1.13
CA ARG A 46 -0.08 2.60 -0.28
C ARG A 46 -0.95 3.31 0.73
N ASP A 47 -0.41 4.28 1.47
CA ASP A 47 -1.20 5.05 2.44
C ASP A 47 -2.41 5.73 1.79
N ALA A 48 -2.21 6.36 0.62
CA ALA A 48 -3.28 6.98 -0.13
C ALA A 48 -4.34 5.97 -0.60
N ALA A 49 -3.92 4.78 -1.03
CA ALA A 49 -4.83 3.70 -1.40
C ALA A 49 -5.63 3.18 -0.19
N ALA A 50 -4.98 3.02 0.98
CA ALA A 50 -5.63 2.61 2.21
C ALA A 50 -6.69 3.63 2.64
N ARG A 51 -6.37 4.93 2.62
CA ARG A 51 -7.31 6.02 2.92
C ARG A 51 -8.52 6.00 1.99
N SER A 52 -8.29 5.87 0.68
CA SER A 52 -9.39 5.80 -0.29
C SER A 52 -10.29 4.58 -0.08
N GLN A 53 -9.73 3.43 0.30
CA GLN A 53 -10.51 2.24 0.63
C GLN A 53 -11.31 2.43 1.93
N ILE A 54 -10.73 3.05 2.96
CA ILE A 54 -11.43 3.40 4.20
C ILE A 54 -12.60 4.32 3.93
N GLU A 55 -12.44 5.36 3.10
CA GLU A 55 -13.54 6.25 2.71
C GLU A 55 -14.68 5.50 2.00
N LEU A 56 -14.34 4.60 1.08
CA LEU A 56 -15.33 3.79 0.36
C LEU A 56 -16.09 2.84 1.29
N LEU A 57 -15.38 2.20 2.22
CA LEU A 57 -15.99 1.35 3.25
C LEU A 57 -16.86 2.18 4.21
N GLY A 58 -16.40 3.37 4.60
CA GLY A 58 -17.14 4.31 5.44
C GLY A 58 -18.46 4.74 4.80
N ALA A 59 -18.46 5.09 3.51
CA ALA A 59 -19.69 5.42 2.78
C ALA A 59 -20.69 4.24 2.74
N ALA A 60 -20.19 3.00 2.62
CA ALA A 60 -21.02 1.81 2.68
C ALA A 60 -21.59 1.57 4.10
N LEU A 61 -20.79 1.79 5.14
CA LEU A 61 -21.21 1.72 6.55
C LEU A 61 -22.30 2.76 6.85
N ASP A 62 -22.14 3.99 6.35
CA ASP A 62 -23.14 5.04 6.51
C ASP A 62 -24.44 4.70 5.80
N SER A 63 -24.37 4.15 4.59
CA SER A 63 -25.54 3.65 3.86
C SER A 63 -26.25 2.53 4.62
N TYR A 64 -25.50 1.59 5.19
CA TYR A 64 -26.06 0.54 6.06
C TYR A 64 -26.78 1.14 7.27
N ARG A 65 -26.18 2.15 7.92
CA ARG A 65 -26.77 2.84 9.06
C ARG A 65 -28.02 3.61 8.70
N LEU A 66 -28.07 4.26 7.53
CA LEU A 66 -29.26 4.98 7.07
C LEU A 66 -30.45 4.04 6.93
N ASP A 67 -30.23 2.83 6.41
CA ASP A 67 -31.30 1.85 6.22
C ASP A 67 -31.69 1.09 7.50
N ASN A 68 -30.72 0.84 8.40
CA ASN A 68 -30.92 -0.03 9.57
C ASN A 68 -30.99 0.71 10.92
N GLY A 69 -30.67 2.00 10.92
CA GLY A 69 -30.59 2.86 12.10
C GLY A 69 -29.31 2.70 12.94
N ARG A 70 -28.42 1.77 12.58
CA ARG A 70 -27.17 1.46 13.29
C ARG A 70 -26.11 0.92 12.35
N TYR A 71 -24.85 1.03 12.73
CA TYR A 71 -23.76 0.30 12.07
C TYR A 71 -23.85 -1.21 12.36
N PRO A 72 -23.22 -2.06 11.52
CA PRO A 72 -23.01 -3.47 11.86
C PRO A 72 -22.20 -3.60 13.14
N THR A 73 -22.45 -4.64 13.92
CA THR A 73 -21.60 -4.93 15.11
C THR A 73 -20.24 -5.50 14.69
N SER A 74 -19.22 -5.41 15.56
CA SER A 74 -17.90 -6.02 15.28
C SER A 74 -17.98 -7.52 14.97
N ALA A 75 -18.94 -8.25 15.58
CA ALA A 75 -19.16 -9.67 15.31
C ALA A 75 -19.78 -9.94 13.92
N GLN A 76 -20.53 -8.99 13.37
CA GLN A 76 -21.03 -9.05 11.99
C GLN A 76 -19.96 -8.60 10.99
N GLY A 77 -19.10 -7.66 11.41
CA GLY A 77 -17.96 -7.16 10.64
C GLY A 77 -18.36 -6.42 9.36
N LEU A 78 -17.36 -6.20 8.51
CA LEU A 78 -17.54 -5.56 7.19
C LEU A 78 -18.30 -6.46 6.20
N ASP A 79 -18.40 -7.76 6.46
CA ASP A 79 -19.18 -8.70 5.63
C ASP A 79 -20.68 -8.36 5.61
N ALA A 80 -21.18 -7.70 6.67
CA ALA A 80 -22.53 -7.16 6.74
C ALA A 80 -22.89 -6.18 5.60
N LEU A 81 -21.87 -5.58 4.99
CA LEU A 81 -22.01 -4.65 3.87
C LEU A 81 -22.28 -5.38 2.55
N ARG A 82 -21.90 -6.65 2.43
CA ARG A 82 -22.12 -7.47 1.23
C ARG A 82 -23.28 -8.42 1.39
N THR A 83 -23.37 -9.09 2.52
CA THR A 83 -24.38 -10.12 2.79
C THR A 83 -25.20 -9.75 4.01
N ALA A 84 -26.51 -9.98 3.95
CA ALA A 84 -27.41 -9.72 5.07
C ALA A 84 -26.95 -10.50 6.31
N PRO A 85 -26.64 -9.81 7.44
CA PRO A 85 -26.24 -10.49 8.66
C PRO A 85 -27.33 -11.43 9.19
N THR A 86 -26.93 -12.65 9.53
CA THR A 86 -27.78 -13.64 10.20
C THR A 86 -27.55 -13.67 11.71
N ILE A 87 -26.47 -13.02 12.18
CA ILE A 87 -26.10 -12.93 13.59
C ILE A 87 -26.87 -11.79 14.24
N HIS A 88 -27.43 -12.02 15.43
CA HIS A 88 -28.10 -10.98 16.19
C HIS A 88 -27.12 -9.86 16.60
N PRO A 89 -27.55 -8.59 16.53
CA PRO A 89 -28.92 -8.17 16.25
C PRO A 89 -29.18 -8.05 14.73
N LEU A 90 -30.28 -8.66 14.26
CA LEU A 90 -30.63 -8.70 12.84
C LEU A 90 -30.87 -7.29 12.28
N PRO A 91 -30.50 -7.02 11.02
CA PRO A 91 -30.77 -5.74 10.38
C PRO A 91 -32.28 -5.49 10.27
N ASN A 92 -32.72 -4.26 10.52
CA ASN A 92 -34.15 -3.92 10.49
C ASN A 92 -34.71 -3.84 9.07
N ASN A 93 -33.92 -3.30 8.13
CA ASN A 93 -34.32 -3.05 6.75
C ASN A 93 -33.08 -3.13 5.86
N TRP A 94 -32.49 -4.31 5.76
CA TRP A 94 -31.31 -4.52 4.92
C TRP A 94 -31.68 -4.38 3.44
N ARG A 95 -31.11 -3.39 2.75
CA ARG A 95 -31.31 -3.13 1.32
C ARG A 95 -30.02 -3.30 0.50
N GLY A 96 -29.06 -4.02 1.07
CA GLY A 96 -27.77 -4.25 0.43
C GLY A 96 -27.88 -5.11 -0.84
N PRO A 97 -26.72 -5.40 -1.48
CA PRO A 97 -25.37 -5.15 -0.97
C PRO A 97 -24.97 -3.67 -1.06
N TYR A 98 -24.36 -3.15 0.01
CA TYR A 98 -23.80 -1.79 0.08
C TYR A 98 -22.39 -1.72 -0.54
N LEU A 99 -21.71 -2.86 -0.67
CA LEU A 99 -20.48 -3.00 -1.44
C LEU A 99 -20.72 -3.79 -2.72
N ARG A 100 -20.22 -3.27 -3.86
CA ARG A 100 -20.32 -3.97 -5.15
C ARG A 100 -19.41 -5.18 -5.28
N LYS A 101 -18.28 -5.15 -4.56
CA LYS A 101 -17.25 -6.19 -4.56
C LYS A 101 -17.05 -6.69 -3.14
N GLU A 102 -16.22 -7.72 -3.01
CA GLU A 102 -15.70 -8.17 -1.72
C GLU A 102 -14.98 -7.03 -0.98
N VAL A 103 -14.98 -7.14 0.34
CA VAL A 103 -14.19 -6.24 1.18
C VAL A 103 -12.72 -6.40 0.76
N PRO A 104 -12.07 -5.34 0.26
CA PRO A 104 -10.69 -5.44 -0.16
C PRO A 104 -9.79 -5.68 1.06
N LEU A 105 -8.67 -6.35 0.81
CA LEU A 105 -7.54 -6.29 1.72
C LEU A 105 -6.91 -4.90 1.60
N ASP A 106 -6.28 -4.46 2.69
CA ASP A 106 -5.52 -3.23 2.67
C ASP A 106 -4.30 -3.34 1.72
N PRO A 107 -3.60 -2.23 1.42
CA PRO A 107 -2.47 -2.21 0.50
C PRO A 107 -1.27 -3.10 0.88
N TRP A 108 -1.21 -3.55 2.13
CA TRP A 108 -0.19 -4.45 2.66
C TRP A 108 -0.66 -5.91 2.70
N GLY A 109 -1.93 -6.18 2.37
CA GLY A 109 -2.52 -7.50 2.30
C GLY A 109 -3.20 -7.95 3.60
N ASN A 110 -3.36 -7.04 4.56
CA ASN A 110 -4.03 -7.31 5.84
C ASN A 110 -5.54 -7.00 5.74
N LEU A 111 -6.31 -7.56 6.66
CA LEU A 111 -7.73 -7.23 6.80
C LEU A 111 -7.88 -5.89 7.54
N TYR A 112 -8.85 -5.09 7.11
CA TYR A 112 -9.26 -3.92 7.87
C TYR A 112 -9.82 -4.29 9.23
N VAL A 113 -9.41 -3.57 10.26
CA VAL A 113 -9.96 -3.68 11.61
C VAL A 113 -11.19 -2.79 11.70
N PHE A 114 -12.32 -3.39 12.03
CA PHE A 114 -13.60 -2.70 12.21
C PHE A 114 -14.16 -2.96 13.60
N LEU A 115 -14.43 -1.88 14.34
CA LEU A 115 -15.00 -1.93 15.68
C LEU A 115 -16.27 -1.07 15.74
N SER A 116 -17.38 -1.68 16.18
CA SER A 116 -18.62 -0.96 16.48
C SER A 116 -19.32 -1.58 17.70
N PRO A 117 -19.49 -0.81 18.80
CA PRO A 117 -19.02 0.57 19.00
C PRO A 117 -17.49 0.72 18.88
N GLY A 118 -17.01 1.87 18.40
CA GLY A 118 -15.59 2.18 18.33
C GLY A 118 -14.98 2.40 19.72
N GLU A 119 -13.68 2.16 19.86
CA GLU A 119 -12.90 2.52 21.04
C GLU A 119 -12.61 4.03 21.07
N VAL A 120 -12.20 4.59 19.94
CA VAL A 120 -11.97 6.03 19.73
C VAL A 120 -13.28 6.75 19.49
N ASN A 121 -14.21 6.16 18.73
CA ASN A 121 -15.54 6.71 18.46
C ASN A 121 -16.67 5.87 19.08
N PRO A 122 -16.99 6.04 20.38
CA PRO A 122 -18.02 5.25 21.06
C PRO A 122 -19.43 5.40 20.49
N THR A 123 -19.73 6.51 19.81
CA THR A 123 -21.05 6.78 19.21
C THR A 123 -21.14 6.32 17.75
N GLY A 124 -20.06 5.80 17.18
CA GLY A 124 -19.96 5.41 15.78
C GLY A 124 -19.23 4.10 15.60
N TYR A 125 -18.17 4.13 14.80
CA TYR A 125 -17.30 3.00 14.53
C TYR A 125 -15.86 3.48 14.39
N ASP A 126 -14.94 2.55 14.57
CA ASP A 126 -13.53 2.71 14.22
C ASP A 126 -13.22 1.77 13.07
N LEU A 127 -12.58 2.32 12.03
CA LEU A 127 -12.11 1.57 10.88
C LEU A 127 -10.65 1.95 10.63
N LEU A 128 -9.75 0.96 10.65
CA LEU A 128 -8.32 1.20 10.44
C LEU A 128 -7.64 0.05 9.69
N SER A 129 -6.52 0.37 9.05
CA SER A 129 -5.50 -0.56 8.58
C SER A 129 -4.28 -0.42 9.48
N LEU A 130 -3.69 -1.55 9.86
CA LEU A 130 -2.54 -1.65 10.78
C LEU A 130 -1.18 -1.54 10.05
N GLY A 131 -1.16 -0.92 8.87
CA GLY A 131 0.06 -0.79 8.07
C GLY A 131 0.71 -2.12 7.65
N ALA A 132 2.01 -2.06 7.37
CA ALA A 132 2.81 -3.20 6.91
C ALA A 132 3.10 -4.24 8.00
N ASP A 133 3.24 -3.80 9.25
CA ASP A 133 3.62 -4.66 10.38
C ASP A 133 2.42 -5.40 11.00
N GLY A 134 1.20 -4.92 10.74
CA GLY A 134 -0.03 -5.52 11.23
C GLY A 134 -0.23 -5.32 12.73
N VAL A 135 0.38 -4.29 13.32
CA VAL A 135 0.32 -3.97 14.75
C VAL A 135 -0.13 -2.52 14.92
N LEU A 136 -0.83 -2.23 16.02
CA LEU A 136 -1.21 -0.86 16.36
C LEU A 136 0.04 0.02 16.58
N GLY A 137 0.06 1.18 15.95
CA GLY A 137 1.11 2.19 16.04
C GLY A 137 1.94 2.28 14.76
N GLY A 138 3.27 2.30 14.93
CA GLY A 138 4.21 2.39 13.82
C GLY A 138 4.40 3.80 13.23
N GLU A 139 5.41 3.93 12.37
CA GLU A 139 5.70 5.13 11.59
C GLU A 139 6.03 4.73 10.14
N GLY A 140 5.76 5.63 9.19
CA GLY A 140 6.01 5.34 7.77
C GLY A 140 5.09 4.24 7.24
N GLU A 141 5.64 3.21 6.59
CA GLU A 141 4.83 2.10 6.04
C GLU A 141 4.24 1.18 7.13
N ASP A 142 4.78 1.23 8.35
CA ASP A 142 4.24 0.50 9.50
C ASP A 142 3.16 1.31 10.23
N GLY A 143 2.92 2.56 9.80
CA GLY A 143 1.96 3.45 10.46
C GLY A 143 0.51 3.03 10.20
N ASP A 144 -0.31 3.08 11.25
CA ASP A 144 -1.75 2.91 11.15
C ASP A 144 -2.40 3.95 10.22
N VAL A 145 -3.36 3.50 9.41
CA VAL A 145 -4.25 4.38 8.64
C VAL A 145 -5.65 4.26 9.23
N VAL A 146 -6.14 5.34 9.84
CA VAL A 146 -7.38 5.36 10.61
C VAL A 146 -8.47 6.21 9.97
N SER A 147 -9.75 5.94 10.27
CA SER A 147 -10.89 6.64 9.66
C SER A 147 -11.21 8.00 10.28
N TRP A 148 -10.61 8.36 11.42
CA TRP A 148 -10.86 9.61 12.14
C TRP A 148 -9.74 10.65 12.00
N GLU A 149 -8.69 10.34 11.23
CA GLU A 149 -7.63 11.28 10.82
C GLU A 149 -7.83 11.77 9.38
#